data_AF-A0A839EV04-F1
#
_entry.id   AF-A0A839EV04-F1
#
_cell.length_a   1.000
_cell.length_b   1.000
_cell.length_c   1.000
_cell.angle_alpha   90.00
_cell.angle_beta   90.00
_cell.angle_gamma   90.00
#
_symmetry.space_group_name_H-M   'P 1'
#
loop_
_entity.id
_entity.type
_entity.pdbx_description
1 polymer ?
#
loop_
_entity_poly.entity_id
_entity_poly.type
_entity_poly.pdbx_seq_one_letter_code
_entity_poly.pdbx_strand_id
1 'polypeptide(L)'
;MASARRRTLRSLAAALALAATAATSCAAVERVEAWTPQGVSSPQFESHAAFDPRNGDFWFVRSSPKFEGWRILVSHCSASGWSEPQPPAFAGDGVEADPWFTPDGRVLYFISTRSSDGTKRKDLDIWRVERDADGRWGMPQRLPEPVNSTAQEWFPRLAADGWLYFGSGRPGGRGKTDIWRAREQGGRWVVENAGAAFNGPGDEYEPLPSPDGTWMLVEGDDSYYRVRREGDHWLAREKLPPEINRNGSEIGAVFSPSGRTVLFARDTKGPLSGEFFVWHLGADEAWPPACPAAK
;
A
#
# COMPACT_ATOMS: atom_id res chain seq x y z
N MET A 1 68.68 -52.81 -45.36
CA MET A 1 68.28 -51.44 -44.97
C MET A 1 66.83 -51.23 -45.37
N ALA A 2 65.95 -51.05 -44.39
CA ALA A 2 64.50 -51.20 -44.52
C ALA A 2 63.79 -49.93 -45.01
N SER A 3 62.78 -50.12 -45.87
CA SER A 3 61.92 -49.10 -46.48
C SER A 3 60.64 -48.90 -45.67
N ALA A 4 60.32 -47.64 -45.36
CA ALA A 4 59.20 -47.22 -44.52
C ALA A 4 57.90 -47.03 -45.32
N ARG A 5 56.81 -47.67 -44.86
CA ARG A 5 55.44 -47.48 -45.36
C ARG A 5 54.75 -46.31 -44.66
N ARG A 6 54.14 -45.42 -45.45
CA ARG A 6 53.32 -44.28 -45.01
C ARG A 6 52.03 -44.79 -44.33
N ARG A 7 51.68 -44.22 -43.16
CA ARG A 7 50.35 -44.34 -42.53
C ARG A 7 49.61 -43.01 -42.65
N THR A 8 48.44 -43.04 -43.28
CA THR A 8 47.47 -41.95 -43.33
C THR A 8 46.67 -41.90 -42.03
N LEU A 9 46.69 -40.76 -41.34
CA LEU A 9 45.80 -40.45 -40.21
C LEU A 9 44.52 -39.81 -40.76
N ARG A 10 43.36 -40.44 -40.54
CA ARG A 10 42.05 -39.81 -40.68
C ARG A 10 41.60 -39.37 -39.29
N SER A 11 41.45 -38.07 -39.11
CA SER A 11 40.90 -37.42 -37.92
C SER A 11 39.37 -37.60 -37.89
N LEU A 12 38.84 -38.23 -36.84
CA LEU A 12 37.41 -38.18 -36.51
C LEU A 12 37.15 -36.95 -35.64
N ALA A 13 36.37 -36.00 -36.15
CA ALA A 13 35.79 -34.93 -35.35
C ALA A 13 34.47 -35.43 -34.75
N ALA A 14 34.38 -35.50 -33.43
CA ALA A 14 33.13 -35.76 -32.71
C ALA A 14 32.44 -34.41 -32.44
N ALA A 15 31.27 -34.19 -33.04
CA ALA A 15 30.42 -33.05 -32.72
C ALA A 15 29.59 -33.37 -31.47
N LEU A 16 29.88 -32.69 -30.36
CA LEU A 16 28.99 -32.66 -29.19
C LEU A 16 27.88 -31.64 -29.46
N ALA A 17 26.65 -32.11 -29.68
CA ALA A 17 25.48 -31.25 -29.63
C ALA A 17 25.07 -31.05 -28.16
N LEU A 18 25.32 -29.87 -27.60
CA LEU A 18 24.68 -29.47 -26.35
C LEU A 18 23.21 -29.14 -26.65
N ALA A 19 22.29 -29.99 -26.20
CA ALA A 19 20.88 -29.64 -26.12
C ALA A 19 20.69 -28.66 -24.96
N ALA A 20 20.47 -27.38 -25.28
CA ALA A 20 20.03 -26.40 -24.29
C ALA A 20 18.56 -26.66 -23.97
N THR A 21 18.27 -27.23 -22.80
CA THR A 21 16.91 -27.26 -22.25
C THR A 21 16.57 -25.85 -21.78
N ALA A 22 15.78 -25.12 -22.57
CA ALA A 22 15.13 -23.91 -22.10
C ALA A 22 14.13 -24.30 -21.01
N ALA A 23 14.47 -24.04 -19.76
CA ALA A 23 13.52 -24.10 -18.67
C ALA A 23 12.55 -22.94 -18.85
N THR A 24 11.35 -23.22 -19.37
CA THR A 24 10.26 -22.26 -19.37
C THR A 24 9.88 -22.01 -17.90
N SER A 25 10.34 -20.90 -17.32
CA SER A 25 9.81 -20.47 -16.03
C SER A 25 8.34 -20.18 -16.25
N CYS A 26 7.46 -20.97 -15.64
CA CYS A 26 6.06 -20.60 -15.53
C CYS A 26 6.05 -19.32 -14.68
N ALA A 27 5.91 -18.16 -15.32
CA ALA A 27 5.68 -16.93 -14.58
C ALA A 27 4.41 -17.17 -13.76
N ALA A 28 4.52 -17.06 -12.44
CA ALA A 28 3.37 -17.21 -11.57
C ALA A 28 2.32 -16.18 -11.98
N VAL A 29 1.09 -16.66 -12.20
CA VAL A 29 -0.01 -15.83 -12.70
C VAL A 29 -0.48 -14.93 -11.57
N GLU A 30 -0.56 -13.62 -11.81
CA GLU A 30 -1.18 -12.69 -10.88
C GLU A 30 -2.65 -13.11 -10.65
N ARG A 31 -3.07 -13.19 -9.38
CA ARG A 31 -4.43 -13.62 -9.03
C ARG A 31 -5.02 -12.74 -7.94
N VAL A 32 -6.34 -12.68 -7.89
CA VAL A 32 -7.10 -11.94 -6.88
C VAL A 32 -8.08 -12.87 -6.19
N GLU A 33 -8.06 -12.90 -4.86
CA GLU A 33 -8.97 -13.71 -4.04
C GLU A 33 -9.56 -12.89 -2.90
N ALA A 34 -10.80 -13.21 -2.49
CA ALA A 34 -11.43 -12.54 -1.36
C ALA A 34 -10.77 -12.97 -0.05
N TRP A 35 -10.60 -12.03 0.88
CA TRP A 35 -10.14 -12.25 2.24
C TRP A 35 -11.15 -11.63 3.20
N THR A 36 -12.02 -12.47 3.76
CA THR A 36 -13.14 -12.07 4.61
C THR A 36 -12.98 -12.62 6.04
N PRO A 37 -12.03 -12.09 6.82
CA PRO A 37 -11.74 -12.59 8.16
C PRO A 37 -12.95 -12.45 9.09
N GLN A 38 -13.36 -13.58 9.68
CA GLN A 38 -14.40 -13.60 10.71
C GLN A 38 -13.98 -12.69 11.88
N GLY A 39 -14.95 -11.94 12.42
CA GLY A 39 -14.72 -10.95 13.47
C GLY A 39 -14.46 -9.54 12.92
N VAL A 40 -13.90 -9.44 11.71
CA VAL A 40 -13.62 -8.17 11.04
C VAL A 40 -14.65 -7.88 9.93
N SER A 41 -14.94 -8.84 9.05
CA SER A 41 -15.90 -8.61 7.97
C SER A 41 -17.33 -8.43 8.50
N SER A 42 -18.02 -7.39 8.03
CA SER A 42 -19.37 -7.05 8.51
C SER A 42 -20.27 -6.49 7.39
N PRO A 43 -21.57 -6.21 7.67
CA PRO A 43 -22.42 -5.49 6.74
C PRO A 43 -22.10 -3.99 6.58
N GLN A 44 -21.16 -3.45 7.37
CA GLN A 44 -20.58 -2.12 7.19
C GLN A 44 -19.48 -2.18 6.11
N PHE A 45 -18.85 -1.05 5.77
CA PHE A 45 -17.79 -0.97 4.76
C PHE A 45 -16.41 -0.97 5.42
N GLU A 46 -15.66 -2.07 5.30
CA GLU A 46 -14.26 -2.15 5.75
C GLU A 46 -13.26 -1.81 4.63
N SER A 47 -12.22 -1.02 4.94
CA SER A 47 -11.25 -0.53 3.94
C SER A 47 -9.96 -0.01 4.58
N HIS A 48 -9.03 0.56 3.79
CA HIS A 48 -7.83 1.27 4.26
C HIS A 48 -7.00 0.43 5.24
N ALA A 49 -6.64 -0.76 4.78
CA ALA A 49 -5.92 -1.73 5.59
C ALA A 49 -4.53 -1.24 5.98
N ALA A 50 -4.10 -1.62 7.18
CA ALA A 50 -2.74 -1.52 7.66
C ALA A 50 -2.46 -2.66 8.65
N PHE A 51 -1.21 -3.12 8.72
CA PHE A 51 -0.79 -4.07 9.73
C PHE A 51 0.28 -3.43 10.61
N ASP A 52 0.16 -3.59 11.92
CA ASP A 52 1.19 -3.13 12.83
C ASP A 52 2.43 -4.04 12.68
N PRO A 53 3.59 -3.49 12.27
CA PRO A 53 4.76 -4.31 11.98
C PRO A 53 5.39 -4.95 13.23
N ARG A 54 4.99 -4.54 14.45
CA ARG A 54 5.52 -5.14 15.69
C ARG A 54 4.78 -6.37 16.17
N ASN A 55 3.48 -6.44 15.97
CA ASN A 55 2.65 -7.50 16.54
C ASN A 55 1.67 -8.15 15.55
N GLY A 56 1.54 -7.60 14.34
CA GLY A 56 0.66 -8.13 13.30
C GLY A 56 -0.82 -7.80 13.51
N ASP A 57 -1.17 -6.90 14.44
CA ASP A 57 -2.55 -6.43 14.61
C ASP A 57 -3.07 -5.81 13.32
N PHE A 58 -4.34 -6.06 13.01
CA PHE A 58 -4.98 -5.56 11.82
C PHE A 58 -5.70 -4.23 12.11
N TRP A 59 -5.25 -3.19 11.44
CA TRP A 59 -5.82 -1.85 11.49
C TRP A 59 -6.55 -1.58 10.19
N PHE A 60 -7.73 -0.99 10.27
CA PHE A 60 -8.54 -0.72 9.08
C PHE A 60 -9.54 0.40 9.38
N VAL A 61 -10.10 0.97 8.32
CA VAL A 61 -11.22 1.90 8.41
C VAL A 61 -12.53 1.13 8.28
N ARG A 62 -13.49 1.45 9.14
CA ARG A 62 -14.89 1.06 8.99
C ARG A 62 -15.79 2.28 8.86
N SER A 63 -16.73 2.20 7.92
CA SER A 63 -17.78 3.21 7.69
C SER A 63 -19.13 2.59 7.40
N SER A 64 -20.18 3.42 7.32
CA SER A 64 -21.45 2.96 6.78
C SER A 64 -21.30 2.44 5.34
N PRO A 65 -22.25 1.64 4.82
CA PRO A 65 -22.27 1.23 3.41
C PRO A 65 -22.37 2.39 2.40
N LYS A 66 -22.64 3.61 2.87
CA LYS A 66 -22.61 4.85 2.08
C LYS A 66 -21.27 5.58 2.15
N PHE A 67 -20.26 4.94 2.74
CA PHE A 67 -18.92 5.48 2.95
C PHE A 67 -18.91 6.73 3.84
N GLU A 68 -19.74 6.73 4.89
CA GLU A 68 -19.87 7.83 5.85
C GLU A 68 -19.38 7.41 7.24
N GLY A 69 -18.82 8.37 8.00
CA GLY A 69 -18.48 8.17 9.41
C GLY A 69 -17.22 7.33 9.63
N TRP A 70 -16.18 7.51 8.81
CA TRP A 70 -14.92 6.76 8.88
C TRP A 70 -14.31 6.74 10.28
N ARG A 71 -14.04 5.52 10.77
CA ARG A 71 -13.31 5.25 12.01
C ARG A 71 -12.19 4.26 11.75
N ILE A 72 -11.02 4.53 12.31
CA ILE A 72 -9.92 3.56 12.39
C ILE A 72 -10.23 2.61 13.54
N LEU A 73 -10.17 1.31 13.26
CA LEU A 73 -10.39 0.23 14.21
C LEU A 73 -9.20 -0.74 14.18
N VAL A 74 -9.02 -1.44 15.29
CA VAL A 74 -7.96 -2.42 15.51
C VAL A 74 -8.57 -3.76 15.88
N SER A 75 -8.13 -4.83 15.23
CA SER A 75 -8.46 -6.21 15.59
C SER A 75 -7.18 -7.00 15.87
N HIS A 76 -7.21 -7.80 16.92
CA HIS A 76 -6.08 -8.59 17.40
C HIS A 76 -6.20 -10.04 16.95
N CYS A 77 -5.10 -10.60 16.45
CA CYS A 77 -5.06 -11.99 16.03
C CYS A 77 -4.72 -12.91 17.21
N SER A 78 -5.54 -13.93 17.46
CA SER A 78 -5.32 -14.90 18.54
C SER A 78 -5.69 -16.33 18.12
N ALA A 79 -5.49 -17.31 19.00
CA ALA A 79 -5.96 -18.68 18.79
C ALA A 79 -7.47 -18.80 18.47
N SER A 80 -8.27 -17.83 18.91
CA SER A 80 -9.70 -17.74 18.65
C SER A 80 -10.04 -17.01 17.35
N GLY A 81 -9.03 -16.63 16.55
CA GLY A 81 -9.17 -15.77 15.38
C GLY A 81 -8.99 -14.29 15.71
N TRP A 82 -9.45 -13.45 14.78
CA TRP A 82 -9.47 -11.99 14.91
C TRP A 82 -10.50 -11.55 15.95
N SER A 83 -10.10 -10.67 16.86
CA SER A 83 -11.00 -10.13 17.90
C SER A 83 -12.07 -9.20 17.32
N GLU A 84 -13.10 -8.92 18.12
CA GLU A 84 -14.00 -7.80 17.83
C GLU A 84 -13.17 -6.50 17.69
N PRO A 85 -13.34 -5.74 16.60
CA PRO A 85 -12.56 -4.53 16.35
C PRO A 85 -12.91 -3.41 17.32
N GLN A 86 -11.89 -2.74 17.87
CA GLN A 86 -12.04 -1.64 18.81
C GLN A 86 -11.33 -0.38 18.31
N PRO A 87 -11.79 0.84 18.65
CA PRO A 87 -11.05 2.06 18.36
C PRO A 87 -9.68 2.04 19.05
N PRO A 88 -8.64 2.65 18.46
CA PRO A 88 -7.35 2.78 19.11
C PRO A 88 -7.44 3.68 20.35
N ALA A 89 -6.48 3.55 21.28
CA ALA A 89 -6.47 4.30 22.52
C ALA A 89 -6.41 5.83 22.35
N PHE A 90 -6.00 6.32 21.18
CA PHE A 90 -5.91 7.74 20.82
C PHE A 90 -7.08 8.23 19.93
N ALA A 91 -8.11 7.41 19.75
CA ALA A 91 -9.29 7.72 18.94
C ALA A 91 -9.88 9.10 19.31
N GLY A 92 -10.21 9.90 18.28
CA GLY A 92 -10.71 11.26 18.43
C GLY A 92 -12.23 11.41 18.23
N ASP A 93 -12.70 12.65 18.34
CA ASP A 93 -14.08 13.08 18.11
C ASP A 93 -14.41 13.36 16.63
N GLY A 94 -13.39 13.42 15.77
CA GLY A 94 -13.52 13.59 14.32
C GLY A 94 -13.74 12.27 13.56
N VAL A 95 -13.90 12.40 12.24
CA VAL A 95 -13.68 11.27 11.33
C VAL A 95 -12.18 11.03 11.19
N GLU A 96 -11.80 9.77 10.97
CA GLU A 96 -10.40 9.38 10.86
C GLU A 96 -10.23 8.20 9.89
N ALA A 97 -9.17 8.26 9.09
CA ALA A 97 -8.91 7.28 8.05
C ALA A 97 -7.41 7.14 7.74
N ASP A 98 -7.10 6.27 6.79
CA ASP A 98 -5.79 6.11 6.14
C ASP A 98 -4.62 5.81 7.09
N PRO A 99 -4.72 4.79 7.96
CA PRO A 99 -3.62 4.42 8.84
C PRO A 99 -2.39 3.99 8.02
N TRP A 100 -1.22 4.52 8.36
CA TRP A 100 0.07 4.14 7.78
C TRP A 100 1.15 4.06 8.83
N PHE A 101 1.69 2.86 9.04
CA PHE A 101 2.80 2.66 9.96
C PHE A 101 4.14 2.98 9.29
N THR A 102 5.02 3.59 10.06
CA THR A 102 6.46 3.53 9.79
C THR A 102 6.96 2.08 9.85
N PRO A 103 8.06 1.71 9.16
CA PRO A 103 8.53 0.31 9.14
C PRO A 103 8.89 -0.27 10.52
N ASP A 104 9.36 0.55 11.46
CA ASP A 104 9.61 0.14 12.86
C ASP A 104 8.34 0.21 13.74
N GLY A 105 7.24 0.66 13.12
CA GLY A 105 5.93 0.99 13.64
C GLY A 105 5.92 2.00 14.78
N ARG A 106 7.00 2.73 15.07
CA ARG A 106 7.03 3.71 16.16
C ARG A 106 6.08 4.87 15.94
N VAL A 107 5.80 5.18 14.68
CA VAL A 107 4.91 6.27 14.28
C VAL A 107 3.81 5.70 13.38
N LEU A 108 2.57 6.12 13.64
CA LEU A 108 1.43 5.94 12.75
C LEU A 108 1.03 7.31 12.19
N TYR A 109 0.98 7.42 10.87
CA TYR A 109 0.34 8.53 10.15
C TYR A 109 -1.12 8.17 9.85
N PHE A 110 -1.99 9.16 9.84
CA PHE A 110 -3.40 9.00 9.50
C PHE A 110 -4.02 10.37 9.20
N ILE A 111 -5.21 10.41 8.62
CA ILE A 111 -5.95 11.66 8.39
C ILE A 111 -7.11 11.81 9.37
N SER A 112 -7.43 13.04 9.77
CA SER A 112 -8.56 13.28 10.67
C SER A 112 -9.04 14.73 10.70
N THR A 113 -10.35 14.89 10.92
CA THR A 113 -10.98 16.19 11.23
C THR A 113 -10.99 16.51 12.73
N ARG A 114 -10.29 15.70 13.55
CA ARG A 114 -10.19 15.90 15.01
C ARG A 114 -9.69 17.30 15.36
N SER A 115 -10.07 17.76 16.55
CA SER A 115 -9.53 19.00 17.12
C SER A 115 -8.44 18.71 18.16
N SER A 116 -7.34 19.46 18.12
CA SER A 116 -6.32 19.46 19.20
C SER A 116 -6.26 20.76 20.00
N ASP A 117 -6.91 21.82 19.52
CA ASP A 117 -6.86 23.18 20.06
C ASP A 117 -8.26 23.75 20.37
N GLY A 118 -9.30 22.90 20.32
CA GLY A 118 -10.70 23.30 20.46
C GLY A 118 -11.30 23.92 19.18
N THR A 119 -10.50 24.11 18.12
CA THR A 119 -11.00 24.53 16.81
C THR A 119 -11.45 23.33 16.02
N LYS A 120 -12.74 23.26 15.68
CA LYS A 120 -13.25 22.24 14.77
C LYS A 120 -12.65 22.44 13.38
N ARG A 121 -12.08 21.39 12.82
CA ARG A 121 -11.56 21.37 11.46
C ARG A 121 -12.61 20.78 10.54
N LYS A 122 -12.74 21.37 9.34
CA LYS A 122 -13.62 20.85 8.30
C LYS A 122 -12.86 19.89 7.38
N ASP A 123 -11.57 20.17 7.18
CA ASP A 123 -10.71 19.44 6.28
C ASP A 123 -10.04 18.27 7.01
N LEU A 124 -9.76 17.22 6.25
CA LEU A 124 -8.95 16.10 6.72
C LEU A 124 -7.50 16.50 6.66
N ASP A 125 -6.93 16.75 7.83
CA ASP A 125 -5.51 17.03 7.99
C ASP A 125 -4.74 15.72 8.20
N ILE A 126 -3.46 15.69 7.84
CA ILE A 126 -2.51 14.64 8.22
C ILE A 126 -2.07 14.84 9.67
N TRP A 127 -2.19 13.76 10.44
CA TRP A 127 -1.73 13.63 11.80
C TRP A 127 -0.69 12.52 11.90
N ARG A 128 0.12 12.57 12.94
CA ARG A 128 0.97 11.46 13.37
C ARG A 128 0.79 11.19 14.85
N VAL A 129 0.95 9.95 15.26
CA VAL A 129 1.02 9.57 16.68
C VAL A 129 2.19 8.63 16.88
N GLU A 130 2.95 8.88 17.95
CA GLU A 130 4.09 8.06 18.33
C GLU A 130 3.67 7.08 19.41
N ARG A 131 4.25 5.87 19.38
CA ARG A 131 4.21 4.94 20.51
C ARG A 131 5.55 4.89 21.23
N ASP A 132 5.48 4.80 22.55
CA ASP A 132 6.67 4.66 23.38
C ASP A 132 7.28 3.25 23.29
N ALA A 133 8.36 3.03 24.07
CA ALA A 133 9.05 1.74 24.12
C ALA A 133 8.18 0.62 24.70
N ASP A 134 7.18 0.95 25.53
CA ASP A 134 6.24 0.02 26.14
C ASP A 134 5.05 -0.29 25.21
N GLY A 135 5.00 0.35 24.03
CA GLY A 135 3.92 0.20 23.05
C GLY A 135 2.70 1.07 23.32
N ARG A 136 2.77 2.02 24.27
CA ARG A 136 1.67 2.95 24.55
C ARG A 136 1.66 4.08 23.55
N TRP A 137 0.52 4.30 22.92
CA TRP A 137 0.30 5.43 22.03
C TRP A 137 0.25 6.74 22.82
N GLY A 138 0.97 7.74 22.33
CA GLY A 138 0.96 9.10 22.86
C GLY A 138 -0.21 9.94 22.34
N MET A 139 -0.09 11.26 22.49
CA MET A 139 -1.06 12.21 21.95
C MET A 139 -0.79 12.46 20.45
N PRO A 140 -1.81 12.35 19.59
CA PRO A 140 -1.66 12.65 18.17
C PRO A 140 -1.32 14.12 17.92
N GLN A 141 -0.41 14.33 16.99
CA GLN A 141 0.10 15.64 16.59
C GLN A 141 -0.28 15.90 15.13
N ARG A 142 -0.91 17.05 14.88
CA ARG A 142 -1.17 17.52 13.53
C ARG A 142 0.15 17.89 12.87
N LEU A 143 0.38 17.48 11.63
CA LEU A 143 1.53 17.98 10.89
C LEU A 143 1.38 19.47 10.59
N PRO A 144 2.48 20.25 10.60
CA PRO A 144 2.41 21.68 10.38
C PRO A 144 2.17 22.00 8.90
N GLU A 145 1.75 23.23 8.63
CA GLU A 145 1.88 23.82 7.30
C GLU A 145 3.37 23.85 6.88
N PRO A 146 3.69 23.69 5.58
CA PRO A 146 2.76 23.52 4.46
C PRO A 146 2.35 22.06 4.17
N VAL A 147 2.65 21.09 5.06
CA VAL A 147 2.25 19.68 4.84
C VAL A 147 0.74 19.58 4.78
N ASN A 148 0.05 20.10 5.80
CA ASN A 148 -1.39 20.33 5.73
C ASN A 148 -1.68 21.66 5.05
N SER A 149 -2.81 21.71 4.33
CA SER A 149 -3.22 22.89 3.55
C SER A 149 -4.63 23.34 3.93
N THR A 150 -5.24 24.20 3.12
CA THR A 150 -6.67 24.54 3.23
C THR A 150 -7.56 23.59 2.41
N ALA A 151 -6.97 22.56 1.81
CA ALA A 151 -7.68 21.48 1.13
C ALA A 151 -7.67 20.23 2.00
N GLN A 152 -8.36 19.18 1.57
CA GLN A 152 -8.25 17.86 2.21
C GLN A 152 -6.94 17.19 1.80
N GLU A 153 -6.34 16.48 2.74
CA GLU A 153 -5.24 15.57 2.52
C GLU A 153 -5.70 14.11 2.65
N TRP A 154 -5.15 13.26 1.80
CA TRP A 154 -5.57 11.86 1.66
C TRP A 154 -4.34 10.93 1.63
N PHE A 155 -4.48 9.73 2.21
CA PHE A 155 -3.52 8.64 2.11
C PHE A 155 -2.05 9.02 2.38
N PRO A 156 -1.72 9.54 3.57
CA PRO A 156 -0.34 9.85 3.93
C PRO A 156 0.51 8.58 3.98
N ARG A 157 1.41 8.39 3.01
CA ARG A 157 2.35 7.27 2.94
C ARG A 157 3.80 7.73 2.96
N LEU A 158 4.51 7.41 4.03
CA LEU A 158 5.95 7.58 4.09
C LEU A 158 6.65 6.51 3.25
N ALA A 159 7.39 6.92 2.22
CA ALA A 159 8.16 6.05 1.35
C ALA A 159 9.61 5.87 1.83
N ALA A 160 10.28 4.82 1.34
CA ALA A 160 11.66 4.48 1.69
C ALA A 160 12.70 5.55 1.27
N ASP A 161 12.35 6.42 0.33
CA ASP A 161 13.18 7.55 -0.09
C ASP A 161 13.08 8.78 0.83
N GLY A 162 12.32 8.66 1.94
CA GLY A 162 12.16 9.70 2.96
C GLY A 162 11.10 10.74 2.64
N TRP A 163 10.35 10.60 1.54
CA TRP A 163 9.23 11.46 1.22
C TRP A 163 7.92 10.91 1.79
N LEU A 164 7.10 11.80 2.33
CA LEU A 164 5.71 11.55 2.68
C LEU A 164 4.82 11.92 1.49
N TYR A 165 4.27 10.92 0.80
CA TYR A 165 3.34 11.10 -0.30
C TYR A 165 1.89 11.16 0.19
N PHE A 166 1.04 11.95 -0.45
CA PHE A 166 -0.38 12.08 -0.11
C PHE A 166 -1.17 12.71 -1.26
N GLY A 167 -2.48 12.43 -1.36
CA GLY A 167 -3.39 13.11 -2.27
C GLY A 167 -3.85 14.47 -1.71
N SER A 168 -3.97 15.50 -2.55
CA SER A 168 -4.52 16.80 -2.14
C SER A 168 -4.97 17.65 -3.34
N GLY A 169 -6.13 18.30 -3.19
CA GLY A 169 -6.67 19.29 -4.13
C GLY A 169 -6.12 20.70 -3.93
N ARG A 170 -4.92 20.83 -3.36
CA ARG A 170 -4.31 22.14 -3.08
C ARG A 170 -3.87 22.87 -4.38
N PRO A 171 -3.77 24.21 -4.35
CA PRO A 171 -3.35 24.98 -5.53
C PRO A 171 -1.94 24.59 -6.02
N GLY A 172 -1.74 24.64 -7.34
CA GLY A 172 -0.47 24.30 -8.00
C GLY A 172 -0.39 22.88 -8.56
N GLY A 173 -1.50 22.14 -8.52
CA GLY A 173 -1.65 20.82 -9.15
C GLY A 173 -1.83 20.88 -10.68
N ARG A 174 -1.98 19.71 -11.27
CA ARG A 174 -2.15 19.42 -12.70
C ARG A 174 -3.59 19.00 -13.02
N GLY A 175 -4.27 18.36 -12.08
CA GLY A 175 -5.66 17.94 -12.15
C GLY A 175 -6.50 18.60 -11.05
N LYS A 176 -7.45 17.83 -10.52
CA LYS A 176 -8.32 18.24 -9.43
C LYS A 176 -7.65 17.90 -8.10
N THR A 177 -7.70 16.64 -7.69
CA THR A 177 -6.85 16.10 -6.62
C THR A 177 -5.61 15.51 -7.26
N ASP A 178 -4.44 15.86 -6.74
CA ASP A 178 -3.16 15.36 -7.23
C ASP A 178 -2.41 14.63 -6.12
N ILE A 179 -1.46 13.77 -6.48
CA ILE A 179 -0.42 13.28 -5.58
C ILE A 179 0.63 14.37 -5.34
N TRP A 180 0.86 14.69 -4.08
CA TRP A 180 1.90 15.58 -3.57
C TRP A 180 2.88 14.79 -2.72
N ARG A 181 4.04 15.39 -2.46
CA ARG A 181 5.03 14.83 -1.53
C ARG A 181 5.65 15.90 -0.65
N ALA A 182 5.95 15.53 0.59
CA ALA A 182 6.57 16.38 1.58
C ALA A 182 7.81 15.73 2.19
N ARG A 183 8.85 16.52 2.49
CA ARG A 183 9.96 16.08 3.33
C ARG A 183 10.51 17.24 4.15
N GLU A 184 11.11 16.91 5.29
CA GLU A 184 11.80 17.90 6.11
C GLU A 184 13.21 18.14 5.57
N GLN A 185 13.59 19.42 5.42
CA GLN A 185 14.90 19.88 4.98
C GLN A 185 15.33 21.05 5.87
N GLY A 186 16.38 20.86 6.67
CA GLY A 186 16.91 21.92 7.54
C GLY A 186 15.89 22.46 8.57
N GLY A 187 15.07 21.58 9.15
CA GLY A 187 14.04 21.96 10.12
C GLY A 187 12.77 22.56 9.51
N ARG A 188 12.59 22.46 8.19
CA ARG A 188 11.43 22.99 7.46
C ARG A 188 10.85 21.96 6.53
N TRP A 189 9.52 21.88 6.46
CA TRP A 189 8.84 21.06 5.49
C TRP A 189 8.85 21.72 4.11
N VAL A 190 9.28 20.97 3.11
CA VAL A 190 9.15 21.32 1.69
C VAL A 190 8.11 20.40 1.08
N VAL A 191 7.16 20.98 0.36
CA VAL A 191 6.06 20.27 -0.29
C VAL A 191 6.05 20.61 -1.76
N GLU A 192 5.89 19.59 -2.60
CA GLU A 192 5.84 19.74 -4.05
C GLU A 192 4.87 18.74 -4.68
N ASN A 193 4.36 19.10 -5.86
CA ASN A 193 3.56 18.20 -6.66
C ASN A 193 4.44 17.02 -7.13
N ALA A 194 3.95 15.78 -7.04
CA ALA A 194 4.75 14.61 -7.39
C ALA A 194 5.04 14.50 -8.90
N GLY A 195 4.35 15.29 -9.73
CA GLY A 195 4.64 15.45 -11.15
C GLY A 195 3.82 14.55 -12.07
N ALA A 196 4.07 14.68 -13.37
CA ALA A 196 3.27 14.05 -14.43
C ALA A 196 3.32 12.52 -14.47
N ALA A 197 4.28 11.91 -13.78
CA ALA A 197 4.37 10.46 -13.65
C ALA A 197 3.18 9.91 -12.84
N PHE A 198 2.75 10.68 -11.83
CA PHE A 198 1.67 10.33 -10.92
C PHE A 198 0.34 10.96 -11.34
N ASN A 199 0.39 12.23 -11.77
CA ASN A 199 -0.78 13.09 -11.84
C ASN A 199 -1.27 13.34 -13.27
N GLY A 200 -2.57 13.14 -13.48
CA GLY A 200 -3.29 13.38 -14.72
C GLY A 200 -4.11 14.67 -14.68
N PRO A 201 -5.10 14.83 -15.59
CA PRO A 201 -6.07 15.93 -15.53
C PRO A 201 -7.24 15.66 -14.54
N GLY A 202 -7.33 14.43 -14.02
CA GLY A 202 -8.44 13.93 -13.21
C GLY A 202 -8.18 14.05 -11.71
N ASP A 203 -8.65 13.05 -10.97
CA ASP A 203 -8.43 12.92 -9.53
C ASP A 203 -7.45 11.78 -9.24
N GLU A 204 -6.44 12.04 -8.39
CA GLU A 204 -5.51 11.06 -7.85
C GLU A 204 -5.41 11.19 -6.32
N TYR A 205 -5.78 10.14 -5.60
CA TYR A 205 -5.96 10.17 -4.14
C TYR A 205 -4.91 9.37 -3.38
N GLU A 206 -4.73 8.10 -3.74
CA GLU A 206 -3.96 7.16 -2.95
C GLU A 206 -2.61 6.86 -3.60
N PRO A 207 -1.50 7.39 -3.09
CA PRO A 207 -0.20 6.79 -3.35
C PRO A 207 -0.01 5.58 -2.43
N LEU A 208 0.65 4.53 -2.91
CA LEU A 208 1.14 3.43 -2.10
C LEU A 208 2.54 3.02 -2.59
N PRO A 209 3.62 3.39 -1.85
CA PRO A 209 4.98 2.97 -2.15
C PRO A 209 5.15 1.47 -1.97
N SER A 210 5.78 0.84 -2.96
CA SER A 210 6.30 -0.52 -2.80
C SER A 210 7.38 -0.57 -1.71
N PRO A 211 7.48 -1.68 -0.96
CA PRO A 211 8.49 -1.81 0.11
C PRO A 211 9.94 -1.67 -0.38
N ASP A 212 10.22 -2.08 -1.62
CA ASP A 212 11.56 -1.97 -2.23
C ASP A 212 11.84 -0.58 -2.86
N GLY A 213 10.83 0.30 -2.89
CA GLY A 213 10.93 1.65 -3.43
C GLY A 213 11.09 1.71 -4.96
N THR A 214 10.89 0.60 -5.67
CA THR A 214 11.08 0.51 -7.13
C THR A 214 9.83 0.86 -7.92
N TRP A 215 8.66 0.89 -7.28
CA TRP A 215 7.41 1.33 -7.90
C TRP A 215 6.40 1.87 -6.87
N MET A 216 5.33 2.48 -7.37
CA MET A 216 4.18 2.92 -6.60
C MET A 216 2.89 2.41 -7.24
N LEU A 217 1.94 1.99 -6.41
CA LEU A 217 0.54 1.90 -6.80
C LEU A 217 -0.10 3.27 -6.58
N VAL A 218 -0.91 3.74 -7.53
CA VAL A 218 -1.63 5.01 -7.43
C VAL A 218 -3.10 4.77 -7.74
N GLU A 219 -4.01 5.17 -6.86
CA GLU A 219 -5.44 5.23 -7.15
C GLU A 219 -5.82 6.62 -7.68
N GLY A 220 -6.60 6.64 -8.75
CA GLY A 220 -7.21 7.83 -9.29
C GLY A 220 -8.20 7.52 -10.41
N ASP A 221 -9.17 8.42 -10.64
CA ASP A 221 -10.23 8.23 -11.64
C ASP A 221 -10.86 6.81 -11.58
N ASP A 222 -11.20 6.35 -10.37
CA ASP A 222 -11.82 5.05 -10.07
C ASP A 222 -10.95 3.85 -10.50
N SER A 223 -9.62 3.94 -10.40
CA SER A 223 -8.71 2.91 -10.88
C SER A 223 -7.32 2.98 -10.24
N TYR A 224 -6.73 1.82 -10.04
CA TYR A 224 -5.31 1.69 -9.73
C TYR A 224 -4.42 1.72 -10.98
N TYR A 225 -3.29 2.38 -10.82
CA TYR A 225 -2.19 2.47 -11.78
C TYR A 225 -0.88 2.05 -11.12
N ARG A 226 0.05 1.54 -11.93
CA ARG A 226 1.43 1.24 -11.55
C ARG A 226 2.35 2.34 -12.08
N VAL A 227 3.17 2.92 -11.21
CA VAL A 227 4.20 3.91 -11.54
C VAL A 227 5.55 3.31 -11.22
N ARG A 228 6.33 2.95 -12.24
CA ARG A 228 7.65 2.33 -12.07
C ARG A 228 8.74 3.38 -11.90
N ARG A 229 9.81 3.04 -11.19
CA ARG A 229 11.00 3.88 -11.03
C ARG A 229 12.17 3.29 -11.80
N GLU A 230 12.90 4.14 -12.53
CA GLU A 230 14.17 3.81 -13.16
C GLU A 230 15.24 4.78 -12.65
N GLY A 231 16.20 4.28 -11.85
CA GLY A 231 17.14 5.15 -11.15
C GLY A 231 16.43 6.19 -10.28
N ASP A 232 16.63 7.48 -10.58
CA ASP A 232 16.04 8.58 -9.80
C ASP A 232 14.77 9.19 -10.42
N HIS A 233 14.22 8.59 -11.48
CA HIS A 233 13.02 9.10 -12.13
C HIS A 233 11.86 8.09 -12.12
N TRP A 234 10.65 8.64 -12.04
CA TRP A 234 9.40 7.89 -12.13
C TRP A 234 8.93 7.90 -13.59
N LEU A 235 8.53 6.74 -14.09
CA LEU A 235 7.93 6.57 -15.41
C LEU A 235 6.46 6.96 -15.39
N ALA A 236 5.87 7.19 -16.56
CA ALA A 236 4.43 7.44 -16.67
C ALA A 236 3.62 6.27 -16.09
N ARG A 237 2.52 6.60 -15.39
CA ARG A 237 1.61 5.60 -14.83
C ARG A 237 1.00 4.70 -15.90
N GLU A 238 0.88 3.42 -15.58
CA GLU A 238 0.25 2.39 -16.40
C GLU A 238 -1.00 1.87 -15.69
N LYS A 239 -2.16 1.89 -16.35
CA LYS A 239 -3.41 1.41 -15.74
C LYS A 239 -3.33 -0.10 -15.49
N LEU A 240 -3.67 -0.53 -14.29
CA LEU A 240 -3.72 -1.95 -13.95
C LEU A 240 -4.90 -2.68 -14.64
N PRO A 241 -4.80 -4.00 -14.85
CA PRO A 241 -5.77 -4.72 -15.65
C PRO A 241 -7.11 -4.94 -14.89
N PRO A 242 -8.18 -5.34 -15.59
CA PRO A 242 -9.54 -5.41 -15.04
C PRO A 242 -9.77 -6.44 -13.92
N GLU A 243 -8.83 -7.36 -13.70
CA GLU A 243 -8.82 -8.27 -12.56
C GLU A 243 -8.64 -7.50 -11.25
N ILE A 244 -7.86 -6.40 -11.31
CA ILE A 244 -7.64 -5.47 -10.20
C ILE A 244 -8.69 -4.37 -10.25
N ASN A 245 -8.79 -3.65 -11.37
CA ASN A 245 -9.73 -2.55 -11.58
C ASN A 245 -11.09 -3.08 -12.05
N ARG A 246 -11.83 -3.73 -11.14
CA ARG A 246 -13.00 -4.53 -11.51
C ARG A 246 -14.25 -3.70 -11.67
N ASN A 247 -14.50 -2.79 -10.74
CA ASN A 247 -15.73 -2.01 -10.72
C ASN A 247 -15.53 -0.54 -10.30
N GLY A 248 -14.29 -0.12 -10.05
CA GLY A 248 -13.93 1.25 -9.72
C GLY A 248 -14.17 1.62 -8.26
N SER A 249 -14.46 0.65 -7.39
CA SER A 249 -14.59 0.87 -5.94
C SER A 249 -13.36 0.40 -5.16
N GLU A 250 -12.29 0.04 -5.86
CA GLU A 250 -11.08 -0.46 -5.24
C GLU A 250 -10.32 0.65 -4.50
N ILE A 251 -10.07 0.47 -3.20
CA ILE A 251 -9.49 1.52 -2.36
C ILE A 251 -8.71 0.95 -1.16
N GLY A 252 -7.80 1.75 -0.61
CA GLY A 252 -7.19 1.48 0.69
C GLY A 252 -6.22 0.32 0.64
N ALA A 253 -5.41 0.29 -0.41
CA ALA A 253 -4.43 -0.75 -0.65
C ALA A 253 -3.27 -0.71 0.36
N VAL A 254 -2.69 -1.88 0.64
CA VAL A 254 -1.46 -2.01 1.41
C VAL A 254 -0.64 -3.20 0.92
N PHE A 255 0.67 -3.04 0.87
CA PHE A 255 1.58 -4.15 0.55
C PHE A 255 1.83 -5.04 1.78
N SER A 256 1.97 -6.33 1.52
CA SER A 256 2.75 -7.24 2.36
C SER A 256 4.17 -6.69 2.59
N PRO A 257 4.84 -7.03 3.71
CA PRO A 257 6.22 -6.60 3.96
C PRO A 257 7.21 -6.97 2.85
N SER A 258 6.96 -8.06 2.12
CA SER A 258 7.81 -8.49 1.01
C SER A 258 7.54 -7.74 -0.31
N GLY A 259 6.41 -7.04 -0.40
CA GLY A 259 5.93 -6.41 -1.63
C GLY A 259 5.34 -7.37 -2.66
N ARG A 260 5.21 -8.68 -2.37
CA ARG A 260 4.70 -9.70 -3.31
C ARG A 260 3.18 -9.86 -3.29
N THR A 261 2.51 -9.25 -2.33
CA THR A 261 1.06 -9.28 -2.19
C THR A 261 0.53 -7.90 -1.82
N VAL A 262 -0.65 -7.56 -2.34
CA VAL A 262 -1.41 -6.34 -2.03
C VAL A 262 -2.75 -6.73 -1.45
N LEU A 263 -3.16 -6.10 -0.35
CA LEU A 263 -4.52 -6.17 0.18
C LEU A 263 -5.22 -4.86 -0.14
N PHE A 264 -6.44 -4.90 -0.68
CA PHE A 264 -7.26 -3.71 -0.94
C PHE A 264 -8.73 -4.03 -0.67
N ALA A 265 -9.57 -3.01 -0.47
CA ALA A 265 -11.02 -3.21 -0.33
C ALA A 265 -11.73 -2.97 -1.67
N ARG A 266 -12.87 -3.62 -1.86
CA ARG A 266 -13.76 -3.45 -3.01
C ARG A 266 -15.22 -3.59 -2.56
N ASP A 267 -16.07 -2.70 -3.05
CA ASP A 267 -17.52 -2.82 -2.88
C ASP A 267 -18.08 -3.83 -3.88
N THR A 268 -18.41 -5.03 -3.43
CA THR A 268 -19.03 -6.07 -4.26
C THR A 268 -20.55 -5.89 -4.42
N LYS A 269 -21.15 -4.88 -3.78
CA LYS A 269 -22.61 -4.69 -3.65
C LYS A 269 -23.30 -5.89 -2.99
N GLY A 270 -22.54 -6.73 -2.29
CA GLY A 270 -23.01 -7.89 -1.55
C GLY A 270 -23.58 -7.54 -0.17
N PRO A 271 -23.95 -8.56 0.63
CA PRO A 271 -24.43 -8.38 2.00
C PRO A 271 -23.33 -7.92 2.98
N LEU A 272 -22.05 -8.13 2.61
CA LEU A 272 -20.90 -7.50 3.24
C LEU A 272 -20.50 -6.32 2.34
N SER A 273 -20.33 -5.14 2.92
CA SER A 273 -19.88 -3.95 2.18
C SER A 273 -18.36 -3.84 2.38
N GLY A 274 -17.58 -3.55 1.35
CA GLY A 274 -16.11 -3.42 1.52
C GLY A 274 -15.43 -4.73 1.92
N GLU A 275 -15.45 -5.70 1.01
CA GLU A 275 -14.68 -6.93 1.19
C GLU A 275 -13.22 -6.66 0.85
N PHE A 276 -12.30 -7.21 1.65
CA PHE A 276 -10.89 -7.16 1.30
C PHE A 276 -10.56 -8.24 0.27
N PHE A 277 -9.64 -7.91 -0.63
CA PHE A 277 -9.13 -8.79 -1.68
C PHE A 277 -7.62 -8.79 -1.66
N VAL A 278 -7.05 -9.96 -1.86
CA VAL A 278 -5.61 -10.23 -1.89
C VAL A 278 -5.20 -10.40 -3.33
N TRP A 279 -4.38 -9.47 -3.83
CA TRP A 279 -3.72 -9.56 -5.13
C TRP A 279 -2.29 -10.07 -4.96
N HIS A 280 -2.00 -11.21 -5.56
CA HIS A 280 -0.67 -11.82 -5.55
C HIS A 280 0.13 -11.39 -6.78
N LEU A 281 1.28 -10.77 -6.56
CA LEU A 281 2.20 -10.23 -7.58
C LEU A 281 3.24 -11.27 -8.04
N GLY A 282 2.81 -12.51 -8.23
CA GLY A 282 3.67 -13.63 -8.62
C GLY A 282 3.63 -14.78 -7.62
N ALA A 283 4.78 -15.13 -7.04
CA ALA A 283 4.92 -16.32 -6.21
C ALA A 283 4.13 -16.20 -4.89
N ASP A 284 3.55 -17.32 -4.46
CA ASP A 284 2.73 -17.40 -3.25
C ASP A 284 3.45 -16.93 -1.99
N GLU A 285 2.69 -16.22 -1.16
CA GLU A 285 3.05 -15.80 0.18
C GLU A 285 1.90 -16.05 1.13
N ALA A 286 2.21 -16.46 2.35
CA ALA A 286 1.24 -16.55 3.44
C ALA A 286 1.00 -15.16 4.05
N TRP A 287 0.35 -14.28 3.28
CA TRP A 287 -0.07 -12.95 3.71
C TRP A 287 -1.43 -12.59 3.08
N PRO A 288 -2.39 -11.97 3.81
CA PRO A 288 -2.33 -11.47 5.18
C PRO A 288 -2.01 -12.52 6.25
N PRO A 289 -1.41 -12.14 7.41
CA PRO A 289 -1.01 -13.09 8.42
C PRO A 289 -2.21 -13.89 8.94
N ALA A 290 -2.05 -15.20 9.06
CA ALA A 290 -3.03 -16.07 9.70
C ALA A 290 -2.89 -15.97 11.22
N CYS A 291 -4.02 -16.02 11.94
CA CYS A 291 -3.95 -16.11 13.39
C CYS A 291 -3.31 -17.42 13.83
N PRO A 292 -2.54 -17.41 14.94
CA PRO A 292 -1.91 -18.63 15.44
C PRO A 292 -2.98 -19.70 15.71
N ALA A 293 -2.69 -20.96 15.43
CA ALA A 293 -3.59 -22.05 15.77
C ALA A 293 -3.71 -22.20 17.31
N ALA A 294 -4.89 -22.62 17.78
CA ALA A 294 -5.02 -23.10 19.16
C ALA A 294 -4.06 -24.27 19.41
N LYS A 295 -3.31 -24.21 20.51
CA LYS A 295 -2.42 -25.29 20.94
C LYS A 295 -3.21 -26.45 21.51
#